data_AF-A0A7G6Z773-F1
#
_entry.id   AF-A0A7G6Z773-F1
#
_cell.length_a   1.000
_cell.length_b   1.000
_cell.length_c   1.000
_cell.angle_alpha   90.00
_cell.angle_beta   90.00
_cell.angle_gamma   90.00
#
_symmetry.space_group_name_H-M   'P 1'
#
loop_
_entity.id
_entity.type
_entity.pdbx_description
1 polymer ?
#
loop_
_entity_poly.entity_id
_entity_poly.type
_entity_poly.pdbx_seq_one_letter_code
_entity_poly.pdbx_strand_id
1 'polypeptide(L)'
;MENIDVCAALPLETVVSVTGRSFTRASSGTAVKDGIPLAACAYEGADEDLASMLVMSVFVYPAGGPAAVDSYWTNFGGGGTSRMPVPGVGDSAESSGHDLVARFGQEVIAVVDGIHGTYADDFTVDKRAVLVQAVHDAL
;
A
#
# COMPACT_ATOMS: atom_id res chain seq x y z
N MET A 1 -20.14 -0.55 5.15
CA MET A 1 -18.75 -0.91 4.89
C MET A 1 -18.27 -1.58 6.14
N GLU A 2 -17.96 -2.88 6.04
CA GLU A 2 -17.37 -3.62 7.15
C GLU A 2 -16.08 -2.92 7.58
N ASN A 3 -15.75 -2.96 8.86
CA ASN A 3 -14.60 -2.24 9.40
C ASN A 3 -13.33 -3.00 9.01
N ILE A 4 -12.82 -2.76 7.81
CA ILE A 4 -11.63 -3.44 7.27
C ILE A 4 -10.43 -3.15 8.17
N ASP A 5 -9.86 -4.20 8.76
CA ASP A 5 -8.62 -4.11 9.53
C ASP A 5 -7.43 -4.57 8.68
N VAL A 6 -6.78 -3.59 8.04
CA VAL A 6 -5.67 -3.84 7.12
C VAL A 6 -4.47 -4.48 7.83
N CYS A 7 -4.24 -4.19 9.12
CA CYS A 7 -3.14 -4.83 9.86
C CYS A 7 -3.45 -6.28 10.26
N ALA A 8 -4.73 -6.65 10.35
CA ALA A 8 -5.11 -8.05 10.52
C ALA A 8 -4.92 -8.82 9.20
N ALA A 9 -5.22 -8.20 8.07
CA ALA A 9 -4.98 -8.76 6.73
C ALA A 9 -3.48 -8.87 6.39
N LEU A 10 -2.67 -7.92 6.85
CA LEU A 10 -1.21 -7.93 6.72
C LEU A 10 -0.54 -7.80 8.10
N PRO A 11 -0.36 -8.91 8.82
CA PRO A 11 0.42 -8.92 10.05
C PRO A 11 1.89 -8.55 9.78
N LEU A 12 2.55 -8.02 10.81
CA LEU A 12 3.95 -7.58 10.74
C LEU A 12 4.89 -8.68 10.25
N GLU A 13 4.66 -9.93 10.66
CA GLU A 13 5.45 -11.10 10.22
C GLU A 13 5.38 -11.34 8.71
N THR A 14 4.21 -11.20 8.11
CA THR A 14 4.01 -11.33 6.66
C THR A 14 4.77 -10.23 5.93
N VAL A 15 4.67 -8.99 6.40
CA VAL A 15 5.36 -7.86 5.80
C VAL A 15 6.88 -8.01 5.90
N VAL A 16 7.41 -8.42 7.06
CA VAL A 16 8.85 -8.69 7.21
C VAL A 16 9.30 -9.79 6.25
N SER A 17 8.54 -10.88 6.12
CA SER A 17 8.89 -11.99 5.22
C SER A 17 8.91 -11.58 3.75
N VAL A 18 8.00 -10.71 3.32
CA VAL A 18 7.90 -10.29 1.91
C VAL A 18 8.93 -9.20 1.59
N THR A 19 9.08 -8.22 2.47
CA THR A 19 9.93 -7.05 2.22
C THR A 19 11.39 -7.32 2.53
N GLY A 20 11.68 -8.19 3.52
CA GLY A 20 13.00 -8.34 4.13
C GLY A 20 13.39 -7.19 5.05
N ARG A 21 12.48 -6.23 5.30
CA ARG A 21 12.71 -5.07 6.16
C ARG A 21 12.27 -5.36 7.60
N SER A 22 12.92 -4.71 8.55
CA SER A 22 12.60 -4.84 9.97
C SER A 22 11.62 -3.75 10.40
N PHE A 23 10.54 -4.14 11.07
CA PHE A 23 9.51 -3.24 11.58
C PHE A 23 9.33 -3.46 13.08
N THR A 24 9.12 -2.38 13.84
CA THR A 24 8.87 -2.45 15.28
C THR A 24 7.38 -2.50 15.61
N ARG A 25 6.55 -1.93 14.73
CA ARG A 25 5.12 -1.77 14.99
C ARG A 25 4.32 -1.72 13.69
N ALA A 26 3.12 -2.30 13.76
CA ALA A 26 2.03 -2.07 12.83
C ALA A 26 0.87 -1.39 13.58
N SER A 27 0.21 -0.41 12.97
CA SER A 27 -0.94 0.26 13.58
C SER A 27 -2.07 0.47 12.59
N SER A 28 -3.25 -0.04 12.93
CA SER A 28 -4.46 0.18 12.15
C SER A 28 -4.92 1.62 12.30
N GLY A 29 -5.44 2.18 11.23
CA GLY A 29 -5.95 3.54 11.22
C GLY A 29 -6.97 3.74 10.13
N THR A 30 -7.57 4.93 10.15
CA THR A 30 -8.43 5.40 9.07
C THR A 30 -7.88 6.74 8.61
N ALA A 31 -7.56 6.84 7.33
CA ALA A 31 -7.27 8.12 6.70
C ALA A 31 -8.55 8.66 6.06
N VAL A 32 -8.70 9.98 6.00
CA VAL A 32 -9.75 10.62 5.19
C VAL A 32 -9.05 11.63 4.29
N LYS A 33 -9.23 11.49 2.97
CA LYS A 33 -8.79 12.51 2.02
C LYS A 33 -9.86 12.69 0.95
N ASP A 34 -10.13 13.97 0.67
CA ASP A 34 -11.23 14.43 -0.17
C ASP A 34 -12.61 13.86 0.23
N GLY A 35 -12.81 13.64 1.54
CA GLY A 35 -14.06 13.10 2.11
C GLY A 35 -14.23 11.59 1.96
N ILE A 36 -13.25 10.89 1.39
CA ILE A 36 -13.28 9.43 1.21
C ILE A 36 -12.50 8.78 2.37
N PRO A 37 -13.13 7.91 3.18
CA PRO A 37 -12.42 7.15 4.20
C PRO A 37 -11.63 6.00 3.58
N LEU A 38 -10.41 5.79 4.06
CA LEU A 38 -9.54 4.68 3.71
C LEU A 38 -9.16 3.94 4.97
N ALA A 39 -9.33 2.62 4.97
CA ALA A 39 -8.72 1.78 6.00
C ALA A 39 -7.22 1.73 5.73
N ALA A 40 -6.41 1.79 6.78
CA ALA A 40 -4.96 1.86 6.66
C ALA A 40 -4.26 0.96 7.68
N CYS A 41 -3.12 0.43 7.29
CA CYS A 41 -2.11 -0.11 8.20
C CYS A 41 -0.79 0.63 7.96
N ALA A 42 -0.26 1.24 9.01
CA ALA A 42 1.03 1.92 9.01
C ALA A 42 2.09 1.07 9.69
N TYR A 43 3.30 1.01 9.11
CA TYR A 43 4.42 0.21 9.61
C TYR A 43 5.62 1.10 9.94
N GLU A 44 6.08 1.03 11.18
CA GLU A 44 7.19 1.81 11.71
C GLU A 44 8.50 1.01 11.65
N GLY A 45 9.58 1.66 11.22
CA GLY A 45 10.90 1.04 11.09
C GLY A 45 11.48 0.56 12.41
N ALA A 46 12.28 -0.51 12.36
CA ALA A 46 13.01 -1.03 13.52
C ALA A 46 14.48 -0.63 13.60
N ASP A 47 15.09 -0.33 12.45
CA ASP A 47 16.50 0.02 12.38
C ASP A 47 16.75 1.39 13.03
N GLU A 48 17.89 1.61 13.68
CA GLU A 48 18.17 2.86 14.41
C GLU A 48 18.03 4.11 13.52
N ASP A 49 18.38 3.99 12.23
CA ASP A 49 18.25 5.05 11.23
C ASP A 49 16.80 5.35 10.82
N LEU A 50 15.88 4.41 11.05
CA LEU A 50 14.47 4.46 10.64
C LEU A 50 13.51 4.29 11.83
N ALA A 51 14.04 4.28 13.05
CA ALA A 51 13.29 3.97 14.25
C ALA A 51 12.21 5.03 14.45
N SER A 52 10.97 4.57 14.63
CA SER A 52 9.78 5.44 14.74
C SER A 52 9.46 6.28 13.48
N MET A 53 10.12 6.03 12.35
CA MET A 53 9.72 6.59 11.07
C MET A 53 8.69 5.68 10.40
N LEU A 54 7.70 6.29 9.75
CA LEU A 54 6.76 5.58 8.90
C LEU A 54 7.50 5.07 7.66
N VAL A 55 7.73 3.76 7.60
CA VAL A 55 8.49 3.12 6.52
C VAL A 55 7.56 2.66 5.41
N MET A 56 6.36 2.20 5.75
CA MET A 56 5.41 1.68 4.77
C MET A 56 3.99 1.96 5.23
N SER A 57 3.09 2.20 4.28
CA SER A 57 1.65 2.22 4.54
C SER A 57 0.91 1.38 3.51
N VAL A 58 -0.14 0.71 3.96
CA VAL A 58 -1.07 -0.01 3.09
C VAL A 58 -2.45 0.58 3.30
N PHE A 59 -3.12 0.91 2.21
CA PHE A 59 -4.44 1.51 2.20
C PHE A 59 -5.42 0.62 1.46
N VAL A 60 -6.62 0.47 2.00
CA VAL A 60 -7.76 -0.13 1.32
C VAL A 60 -8.86 0.91 1.23
N TYR A 61 -9.36 1.11 0.03
CA TYR A 61 -10.49 2.00 -0.21
C TYR A 61 -11.50 1.40 -1.18
N PRO A 62 -12.79 1.67 -1.00
CA PRO A 62 -13.82 1.19 -1.91
C PRO A 62 -13.65 1.84 -3.28
N ALA A 63 -13.42 1.02 -4.30
CA ALA A 63 -13.38 1.39 -5.70
C ALA A 63 -14.81 1.66 -6.20
N GLY A 64 -15.13 2.93 -6.47
CA GLY A 64 -16.42 3.33 -7.05
C GLY A 64 -16.64 2.91 -8.51
N GLY A 65 -15.67 2.23 -9.15
CA GLY A 65 -15.75 1.84 -10.56
C GLY A 65 -14.39 1.68 -11.23
N PRO A 66 -14.35 1.40 -12.55
CA PRO A 66 -13.12 1.08 -13.28
C PRO A 66 -12.07 2.20 -13.26
N ALA A 67 -12.49 3.46 -13.05
CA ALA A 67 -11.60 4.60 -12.89
C ALA A 67 -10.99 4.75 -11.48
N ALA A 68 -11.14 3.75 -10.60
CA ALA A 68 -10.72 3.88 -9.21
C ALA A 68 -9.20 4.00 -9.04
N VAL A 69 -8.38 3.33 -9.86
CA VAL A 69 -6.92 3.48 -9.83
C VAL A 69 -6.52 4.91 -10.23
N ASP A 70 -7.06 5.43 -11.34
CA ASP A 70 -6.88 6.82 -11.76
C ASP A 70 -7.35 7.82 -10.68
N SER A 71 -8.51 7.54 -10.07
CA SER A 71 -9.02 8.36 -8.97
C SER A 71 -8.07 8.35 -7.79
N TYR A 72 -7.39 7.23 -7.51
CA TYR A 72 -6.40 7.23 -6.43
C TYR A 72 -5.16 8.02 -6.77
N TRP A 73 -4.63 7.91 -7.98
CA TRP A 73 -3.49 8.74 -8.37
C TRP A 73 -3.84 10.23 -8.33
N THR A 74 -5.05 10.59 -8.77
CA THR A 74 -5.55 11.97 -8.75
C THR A 74 -5.65 12.51 -7.31
N ASN A 75 -6.20 11.71 -6.41
CA ASN A 75 -6.50 12.16 -5.05
C ASN A 75 -5.30 11.96 -4.11
N PHE A 76 -4.60 10.82 -4.17
CA PHE A 76 -3.63 10.35 -3.18
C PHE A 76 -2.17 10.39 -3.65
N GLY A 77 -1.88 9.90 -4.86
CA GLY A 77 -0.53 9.53 -5.29
C GLY A 77 0.42 10.67 -5.72
N GLY A 78 0.02 11.93 -5.51
CA GLY A 78 0.82 13.10 -5.90
C GLY A 78 0.84 13.30 -7.42
N GLY A 79 0.50 14.50 -7.89
CA GLY A 79 0.23 14.80 -9.30
C GLY A 79 1.41 14.71 -10.30
N GLY A 80 2.40 13.84 -10.11
CA GLY A 80 3.45 13.60 -11.10
C GLY A 80 4.24 12.32 -10.86
N THR A 81 4.22 11.41 -11.85
CA THR A 81 5.36 10.69 -12.47
C THR A 81 4.79 9.60 -13.40
N SER A 82 5.64 9.04 -14.27
CA SER A 82 5.26 8.04 -15.28
C SER A 82 4.69 6.78 -14.62
N ARG A 83 3.37 6.70 -14.55
CA ARG A 83 2.65 5.50 -14.10
C ARG A 83 2.92 4.37 -15.08
N MET A 84 3.42 3.26 -14.55
CA MET A 84 3.71 2.07 -15.35
C MET A 84 2.71 0.98 -15.02
N PRO A 85 2.00 0.43 -16.02
CA PRO A 85 1.12 -0.71 -15.81
C PRO A 85 1.88 -1.90 -15.21
N VAL A 86 1.27 -2.56 -14.24
CA VAL A 86 1.80 -3.77 -13.61
C VAL A 86 0.89 -4.94 -14.00
N PRO A 87 1.23 -5.70 -15.06
CA PRO A 87 0.38 -6.78 -15.53
C PRO A 87 0.34 -7.94 -14.53
N GLY A 88 -0.82 -8.58 -14.42
CA GLY A 88 -1.01 -9.77 -13.59
C GLY A 88 -1.35 -9.49 -12.12
N VAL A 89 -1.60 -8.23 -11.74
CA VAL A 89 -2.03 -7.84 -10.38
C VAL A 89 -3.42 -7.23 -10.44
N GLY A 90 -4.40 -7.90 -9.84
CA GLY A 90 -5.79 -7.46 -9.83
C GLY A 90 -6.43 -7.31 -11.22
N ASP A 91 -7.55 -6.59 -11.27
CA ASP A 91 -8.21 -6.18 -12.52
C ASP A 91 -7.36 -5.18 -13.30
N SER A 92 -6.67 -4.31 -12.56
CA SER A 92 -5.77 -3.29 -13.09
C SER A 92 -4.82 -2.82 -11.99
N ALA A 93 -3.54 -2.67 -12.31
CA ALA A 93 -2.55 -2.14 -11.39
C ALA A 93 -1.57 -1.19 -12.09
N GLU A 94 -1.12 -0.19 -11.35
CA GLU A 94 -0.13 0.77 -11.78
C GLU A 94 0.89 1.01 -10.66
N SER A 95 2.14 1.21 -11.04
CA SER A 95 3.20 1.63 -10.14
C SER A 95 3.70 3.02 -10.51
N SER A 96 4.10 3.79 -9.51
CA SER A 96 4.75 5.08 -9.70
C SER A 96 5.79 5.29 -8.62
N GLY A 97 7.06 5.32 -8.99
CA GLY A 97 8.17 5.43 -8.04
C GLY A 97 8.13 4.33 -6.97
N HIS A 98 7.74 4.73 -5.77
CA HIS A 98 7.75 3.91 -4.56
C HIS A 98 6.40 3.24 -4.26
N ASP A 99 5.38 3.53 -5.06
CA ASP A 99 4.00 3.13 -4.80
C ASP A 99 3.50 2.11 -5.81
N LEU A 100 2.63 1.21 -5.36
CA LEU A 100 1.84 0.32 -6.19
C LEU A 100 0.37 0.44 -5.81
N VAL A 101 -0.49 0.58 -6.81
CA VAL A 101 -1.95 0.70 -6.63
C VAL A 101 -2.62 -0.31 -7.53
N ALA A 102 -3.47 -1.18 -6.97
CA ALA A 102 -4.17 -2.20 -7.72
C ALA A 102 -5.62 -2.33 -7.31
N ARG A 103 -6.48 -2.48 -8.32
CA ARG A 103 -7.93 -2.63 -8.18
C ARG A 103 -8.31 -4.11 -8.24
N PHE A 104 -9.21 -4.51 -7.36
CA PHE A 104 -9.86 -5.81 -7.32
C PHE A 104 -11.37 -5.60 -7.20
N GLY A 105 -12.10 -5.69 -8.30
CA GLY A 105 -13.56 -5.51 -8.31
C GLY A 105 -14.00 -4.14 -7.77
N GLN A 106 -14.47 -4.12 -6.52
CA GLN A 106 -14.96 -2.93 -5.81
C GLN A 106 -13.98 -2.39 -4.77
N GLU A 107 -12.74 -2.85 -4.79
CA GLU A 107 -11.70 -2.41 -3.87
C GLU A 107 -10.48 -1.95 -4.64
N VAL A 108 -9.76 -1.00 -4.06
CA VAL A 108 -8.40 -0.74 -4.46
C VAL A 108 -7.52 -0.77 -3.23
N ILE A 109 -6.37 -1.40 -3.43
CA ILE A 109 -5.34 -1.58 -2.43
C ILE A 109 -4.11 -0.83 -2.93
N ALA A 110 -3.56 0.02 -2.07
CA ALA A 110 -2.35 0.77 -2.35
C ALA A 110 -1.28 0.44 -1.31
N VAL A 111 -0.08 0.13 -1.78
CA VAL A 111 1.11 -0.06 -0.95
C VAL A 111 2.06 1.09 -1.27
N VAL A 112 2.35 1.90 -0.24
CA VAL A 112 3.15 3.12 -0.30
C VAL A 112 4.43 2.90 0.50
N ASP A 113 5.58 3.06 -0.14
CA ASP A 113 6.88 3.02 0.53
C ASP A 113 7.29 4.44 0.95
N GLY A 114 7.40 4.63 2.27
CA GLY A 114 7.77 5.91 2.88
C GLY A 114 9.26 6.16 2.92
N ILE A 115 10.10 5.17 2.55
CA ILE A 115 11.54 5.37 2.48
C ILE A 115 11.97 5.81 1.08
N HIS A 116 12.78 6.86 1.03
CA HIS A 116 13.41 7.37 -0.18
C HIS A 116 14.94 7.27 -0.09
N GLY A 117 15.62 6.98 -1.21
CA GLY A 117 17.08 6.92 -1.29
C GLY A 117 17.65 5.51 -1.07
N THR A 118 18.79 5.38 -0.37
CA THR A 118 19.64 4.18 -0.31
C THR A 118 18.97 2.90 0.19
N TYR A 119 17.83 3.01 0.88
CA TYR A 119 17.04 1.90 1.41
C TYR A 119 15.83 1.53 0.52
N ALA A 120 15.60 2.30 -0.55
CA ALA A 120 14.42 2.14 -1.41
C ALA A 120 14.59 1.00 -2.44
N ASP A 121 15.81 0.63 -2.79
CA ASP A 121 16.10 -0.29 -3.90
C ASP A 121 15.63 -1.74 -3.62
N ASP A 122 15.49 -2.13 -2.35
CA ASP A 122 15.13 -3.49 -1.98
C ASP A 122 13.61 -3.75 -1.94
N PHE A 123 12.77 -2.71 -2.00
CA PHE A 123 11.30 -2.88 -2.02
C PHE A 123 10.76 -2.70 -3.44
N THR A 124 10.89 -3.78 -4.19
CA THR A 124 10.54 -3.85 -5.60
C THR A 124 9.03 -3.84 -5.84
N VAL A 125 8.63 -3.59 -7.10
CA VAL A 125 7.23 -3.69 -7.54
C VAL A 125 6.67 -5.09 -7.27
N ASP A 126 7.46 -6.16 -7.48
CA ASP A 126 7.02 -7.54 -7.23
C ASP A 126 6.69 -7.78 -5.75
N LYS A 127 7.51 -7.27 -4.84
CA LYS A 127 7.23 -7.36 -3.39
C LYS A 127 5.96 -6.59 -3.03
N ARG A 128 5.77 -5.39 -3.59
CA ARG A 128 4.52 -4.63 -3.41
C ARG A 128 3.32 -5.39 -3.96
N ALA A 129 3.45 -6.05 -5.12
CA ALA A 129 2.38 -6.84 -5.72
C ALA A 129 1.97 -8.02 -4.83
N VAL A 130 2.93 -8.71 -4.21
CA VAL A 130 2.65 -9.76 -3.22
C VAL A 130 1.85 -9.23 -2.04
N LEU A 131 2.21 -8.05 -1.50
CA LEU A 131 1.48 -7.45 -0.38
C LEU A 131 0.06 -7.03 -0.75
N VAL A 132 -0.13 -6.43 -1.94
CA VAL A 132 -1.46 -6.07 -2.43
C VAL A 132 -2.34 -7.33 -2.58
N GLN A 133 -1.80 -8.41 -3.16
CA GLN A 133 -2.54 -9.66 -3.28
C GLN A 133 -2.89 -10.26 -1.91
N ALA A 134 -1.94 -10.25 -0.96
CA ALA A 134 -2.16 -10.77 0.38
C ALA A 134 -3.28 -10.02 1.13
N VAL A 135 -3.40 -8.71 0.94
CA VAL A 135 -4.55 -7.96 1.47
C VAL A 135 -5.83 -8.42 0.81
N HIS A 136 -5.87 -8.48 -0.52
CA HIS A 136 -7.08 -8.88 -1.24
C HIS A 136 -7.59 -10.26 -0.82
N ASP A 137 -6.69 -11.24 -0.67
CA ASP A 137 -7.04 -12.60 -0.29
C ASP A 137 -7.61 -12.71 1.15
N ALA A 138 -7.42 -11.66 1.96
CA ALA A 138 -7.85 -11.59 3.36
C ALA A 138 -9.12 -10.72 3.58
N LEU A 139 -9.63 -10.05 2.54
CA LEU A 139 -10.87 -9.26 2.54
C LEU A 139 -12.07 -10.11 2.07
#